data_AF-A0A427ASA9-F1
#
_entry.id   AF-A0A427ASA9-F1
#
_cell.length_a   1.000
_cell.length_b   1.000
_cell.length_c   1.000
_cell.angle_alpha   90.00
_cell.angle_beta   90.00
_cell.angle_gamma   90.00
#
_symmetry.space_group_name_H-M   'P 1'
#
loop_
_entity.id
_entity.type
_entity.pdbx_description
1 polymer ?
#
loop_
_entity_poly.entity_id
_entity_poly.type
_entity_poly.pdbx_seq_one_letter_code
_entity_poly.pdbx_strand_id
1 'polypeptide(L)'
;MWLLFGICFSYALFSWAAFSLITFVSYSKHIVLSSNHYANIIISNIFFGTECCEPNMVQRQGTQDCHCVYPVKVELFLQNVSLISNWSNEFLQELSYQLELRIDQFEIVNFYVVGAFGLNITMDIAPHTGISFSADQVIAMNSSLALHRVRINPGLVGDYRLLNLTWFRPLAPPPGNR
;
A
#
# COMPACT_ATOMS: atom_id res chain seq x y z
N MET A 1 12.91 -7.47 59.79
CA MET A 1 13.68 -8.23 58.79
C MET A 1 12.83 -8.24 57.52
N TRP A 2 13.26 -7.48 56.50
CA TRP A 2 12.94 -7.54 55.05
C TRP A 2 11.94 -8.65 54.63
N LEU A 3 10.87 -8.47 53.84
CA LEU A 3 10.54 -7.52 52.77
C LEU A 3 9.03 -7.55 52.43
N LEU A 4 8.51 -6.37 52.09
CA LEU A 4 7.54 -6.04 51.02
C LEU A 4 6.11 -6.60 51.09
N PHE A 5 5.13 -5.76 51.48
CA PHE A 5 4.28 -4.87 50.62
C PHE A 5 3.32 -5.69 49.74
N GLY A 6 1.99 -5.52 49.73
CA GLY A 6 1.11 -4.55 50.35
C GLY A 6 -0.28 -4.62 49.69
N ILE A 7 -1.29 -4.96 50.49
CA ILE A 7 -2.58 -4.24 50.62
C ILE A 7 -3.48 -4.08 49.36
N CYS A 8 -4.47 -4.97 49.29
CA CYS A 8 -5.92 -4.73 49.17
C CYS A 8 -6.38 -3.27 49.04
N PHE A 9 -7.23 -2.91 48.06
CA PHE A 9 -8.53 -2.29 48.39
C PHE A 9 -9.50 -2.25 47.20
N SER A 10 -10.77 -2.45 47.56
CA SER A 10 -11.96 -2.44 46.72
C SER A 10 -12.54 -1.03 46.58
N TYR A 11 -13.01 -0.72 45.36
CA TYR A 11 -13.97 0.30 44.90
C TYR A 11 -13.87 1.75 45.41
N ALA A 12 -13.48 2.67 44.51
CA ALA A 12 -14.07 4.00 44.38
C ALA A 12 -13.73 4.65 43.01
N LEU A 13 -14.76 5.14 42.31
CA LEU A 13 -14.75 6.26 41.34
C LEU A 13 -13.77 6.15 40.14
N PHE A 14 -14.22 5.55 39.04
CA PHE A 14 -13.51 5.61 37.76
C PHE A 14 -13.85 6.91 37.01
N SER A 15 -12.88 7.82 36.96
CA SER A 15 -12.87 9.05 36.17
C SER A 15 -11.46 9.24 35.60
N TRP A 16 -11.35 9.12 34.28
CA TRP A 16 -10.25 9.51 33.37
C TRP A 16 -8.83 8.99 33.65
N ALA A 17 -8.34 8.07 32.81
CA ALA A 17 -7.09 8.23 32.05
C ALA A 17 -6.80 7.01 31.16
N ALA A 18 -6.87 7.25 29.85
CA ALA A 18 -5.97 6.74 28.82
C ALA A 18 -5.19 5.44 29.09
N PHE A 19 -5.69 4.31 28.58
CA PHE A 19 -4.86 3.25 28.05
C PHE A 19 -5.55 2.70 26.80
N SER A 20 -5.35 3.38 25.68
CA SER A 20 -5.66 2.82 24.36
C SER A 20 -4.59 1.78 24.07
N LEU A 21 -4.90 0.50 24.30
CA LEU A 21 -4.14 -0.58 23.69
C LEU A 21 -4.44 -0.55 22.18
N ILE A 22 -3.65 0.22 21.44
CA ILE A 22 -3.57 0.09 19.99
C ILE A 22 -2.77 -1.19 19.75
N THR A 23 -3.47 -2.30 19.54
CA THR A 23 -2.86 -3.50 18.97
C THR A 23 -2.45 -3.16 17.55
N PHE A 24 -1.13 -3.04 17.31
CA PHE A 24 -0.59 -2.99 15.95
C PHE A 24 -0.78 -4.34 15.31
N VAL A 25 -1.56 -4.33 14.24
CA VAL A 25 -1.83 -5.51 13.47
C VAL A 25 -1.17 -5.33 12.11
N SER A 26 -0.04 -6.01 11.90
CA SER A 26 0.55 -6.20 10.58
C SER A 26 -0.19 -7.36 9.90
N TYR A 27 -0.95 -7.06 8.85
CA TYR A 27 -1.48 -8.09 7.95
C TYR A 27 -0.95 -7.86 6.55
N SER A 28 -0.10 -8.78 6.11
CA SER A 28 0.05 -9.05 4.69
C SER A 28 -1.29 -9.60 4.18
N LYS A 29 -1.80 -9.00 3.10
CA LYS A 29 -3.06 -9.30 2.37
C LYS A 29 -4.40 -8.82 2.97
N HIS A 30 -4.45 -7.58 3.45
CA HIS A 30 -5.66 -6.86 3.92
C HIS A 30 -6.24 -7.33 5.26
N ILE A 31 -5.94 -6.57 6.32
CA ILE A 31 -6.93 -6.28 7.36
C ILE A 31 -6.92 -4.77 7.60
N VAL A 32 -8.01 -4.13 7.18
CA VAL A 32 -8.36 -2.77 7.61
C VAL A 32 -9.16 -2.92 8.89
N LEU A 33 -8.58 -2.59 10.03
CA LEU A 33 -9.34 -2.30 11.25
C LEU A 33 -9.31 -0.78 11.44
N SER A 34 -10.37 -0.12 10.99
CA SER A 34 -10.72 1.20 11.52
C SER A 34 -12.21 1.18 11.87
N SER A 35 -12.46 1.14 13.17
CA SER A 35 -13.77 1.33 13.76
C SER A 35 -14.23 2.75 13.48
N ASN A 36 -15.19 2.94 12.58
CA ASN A 36 -16.26 3.92 12.74
C ASN A 36 -17.42 3.55 11.78
N HIS A 37 -18.61 3.54 12.36
CA HIS A 37 -19.89 3.41 11.66
C HIS A 37 -19.91 4.27 10.38
N TYR A 38 -20.49 3.75 9.30
CA TYR A 38 -20.64 4.36 7.96
C TYR A 38 -19.45 4.19 7.00
N ALA A 39 -19.15 2.95 6.61
CA ALA A 39 -18.51 2.68 5.33
C ALA A 39 -19.28 1.54 4.64
N ASN A 40 -19.87 1.83 3.48
CA ASN A 40 -20.39 0.79 2.60
C ASN A 40 -19.21 -0.09 2.17
N ILE A 41 -19.18 -1.29 2.73
CA ILE A 41 -18.20 -2.33 2.44
C ILE A 41 -18.53 -2.86 1.03
N ILE A 42 -17.84 -2.37 0.01
CA ILE A 42 -17.69 -3.17 -1.22
C ILE A 42 -16.72 -4.28 -0.83
N ILE A 43 -17.25 -5.44 -0.45
CA ILE A 43 -16.48 -6.68 -0.44
C ILE A 43 -16.19 -6.97 -1.92
N SER A 44 -15.11 -6.43 -2.46
CA SER A 44 -14.54 -7.00 -3.67
C SER A 44 -14.20 -8.44 -3.32
N ASN A 45 -14.78 -9.38 -4.07
CA ASN A 45 -14.65 -10.80 -3.85
C ASN A 45 -13.22 -11.17 -3.46
N ILE A 46 -13.08 -11.86 -2.33
CA ILE A 46 -11.86 -12.58 -1.95
C ILE A 46 -11.63 -13.62 -3.05
N PHE A 47 -10.87 -13.26 -4.09
CA PHE A 47 -10.33 -14.23 -5.01
C PHE A 47 -9.12 -14.83 -4.30
N PHE A 48 -9.29 -16.04 -3.78
CA PHE A 48 -8.17 -16.90 -3.44
C PHE A 48 -7.34 -17.04 -4.73
N GLY A 49 -6.25 -16.28 -4.82
CA GLY A 49 -5.31 -16.39 -5.92
C GLY A 49 -4.70 -17.79 -5.91
N THR A 50 -5.34 -18.71 -6.65
CA THR A 50 -4.64 -19.85 -7.24
C THR A 50 -3.44 -19.28 -7.97
N GLU A 51 -2.26 -19.85 -7.77
CA GLU A 51 -0.98 -19.47 -8.37
C GLU A 51 -1.03 -19.51 -9.91
N CYS A 52 -1.72 -18.57 -10.54
CA CYS A 52 -1.95 -18.61 -11.98
C CYS A 52 -0.99 -17.72 -12.77
N CYS A 53 -0.26 -16.85 -12.07
CA CYS A 53 0.74 -15.99 -12.67
C CYS A 53 2.14 -16.53 -12.41
N GLU A 54 2.99 -16.47 -13.44
CA GLU A 54 4.41 -16.77 -13.31
C GLU A 54 5.07 -15.83 -12.28
N PRO A 55 6.24 -16.21 -11.74
CA PRO A 55 6.99 -15.33 -10.86
C PRO A 55 7.21 -13.94 -11.49
N ASN A 56 6.99 -12.88 -10.70
CA ASN A 56 7.05 -11.48 -11.12
C ASN A 56 5.92 -11.00 -12.05
N MET A 57 4.85 -11.78 -12.16
CA MET A 57 3.60 -11.34 -12.80
C MET A 57 2.49 -11.19 -11.77
N VAL A 58 1.55 -10.28 -12.04
CA VAL A 58 0.35 -10.06 -11.24
C VAL A 58 -0.88 -10.19 -12.10
N GLN A 59 -1.99 -10.62 -11.51
CA GLN A 59 -3.27 -10.65 -12.20
C GLN A 59 -3.76 -9.22 -12.43
N ARG A 60 -4.20 -8.92 -13.66
CA ARG A 60 -4.82 -7.62 -13.94
C ARG A 60 -6.12 -7.48 -13.14
N GLN A 61 -6.23 -6.39 -12.40
CA GLN A 61 -7.43 -6.02 -11.65
C GLN A 61 -8.65 -5.90 -12.58
N GLY A 62 -9.82 -6.36 -12.11
CA GLY A 62 -11.07 -6.32 -12.86
C GLY A 62 -11.26 -7.39 -13.93
N THR A 63 -10.39 -8.41 -13.99
CA THR A 63 -10.54 -9.55 -14.90
C THR A 63 -10.97 -10.82 -14.15
N GLN A 64 -11.86 -11.62 -14.74
CA GLN A 64 -12.32 -12.90 -14.17
C GLN A 64 -11.35 -14.04 -14.49
N ASP A 65 -10.59 -13.91 -15.58
CA ASP A 65 -9.57 -14.86 -16.00
C ASP A 65 -8.18 -14.45 -15.48
N CYS A 66 -7.23 -15.40 -15.48
CA CYS A 66 -5.84 -15.15 -15.11
C CYS A 66 -5.07 -14.40 -16.19
N HIS A 67 -5.46 -13.14 -16.40
CA HIS A 67 -4.73 -12.20 -17.24
C HIS A 67 -3.51 -11.66 -16.48
N CYS A 68 -2.44 -12.43 -16.52
CA CYS A 68 -1.19 -12.08 -15.87
C CYS A 68 -0.42 -11.03 -16.69
N VAL A 69 0.09 -10.03 -16.01
CA VAL A 69 0.88 -8.92 -16.58
C VAL A 69 2.11 -8.66 -15.73
N TYR A 70 3.15 -8.09 -16.32
CA TYR A 70 4.33 -7.66 -15.60
C TYR A 70 4.11 -6.26 -15.02
N PRO A 71 4.09 -6.10 -13.68
CA PRO A 71 3.87 -4.82 -13.06
C PRO A 71 5.15 -3.97 -13.02
N VAL A 72 4.98 -2.71 -12.65
CA VAL A 72 6.04 -1.89 -12.06
C VAL A 72 5.82 -1.86 -10.56
N LYS A 73 6.79 -2.37 -9.81
CA LYS A 73 6.76 -2.33 -8.35
C LYS A 73 7.38 -1.05 -7.86
N VAL A 74 6.66 -0.34 -7.01
CA VAL A 74 7.07 0.94 -6.45
C VAL A 74 7.08 0.84 -4.93
N GLU A 75 8.20 1.24 -4.34
CA GLU A 75 8.37 1.34 -2.90
C GLU A 75 8.48 2.81 -2.52
N LEU A 76 7.54 3.28 -1.69
CA LEU A 76 7.50 4.65 -1.22
C LEU A 76 7.58 4.69 0.30
N PHE A 77 8.33 5.66 0.81
CA PHE A 77 8.28 6.04 2.21
C PHE A 77 7.43 7.31 2.36
N LEU A 78 6.27 7.18 2.99
CA LEU A 78 5.37 8.29 3.29
C LEU A 78 5.71 8.88 4.66
N GLN A 79 5.77 10.20 4.74
CA GLN A 79 6.08 10.98 5.95
C GLN A 79 4.83 11.72 6.42
N ASN A 80 4.60 11.76 7.73
CA ASN A 80 3.47 12.46 8.35
C ASN A 80 2.12 12.02 7.78
N VAL A 81 1.88 10.70 7.78
CA VAL A 81 0.61 10.14 7.30
C VAL A 81 -0.50 10.38 8.31
N SER A 82 -1.62 10.91 7.83
CA SER A 82 -2.83 11.08 8.64
C SER A 82 -3.57 9.74 8.79
N LEU A 83 -3.58 9.18 10.00
CA LEU A 83 -4.27 7.92 10.30
C LEU A 83 -5.77 8.11 10.60
N ILE A 84 -6.31 9.32 10.44
CA ILE A 84 -7.63 9.72 10.93
C ILE A 84 -8.69 9.68 9.79
N SER A 85 -8.27 9.52 8.54
CA SER A 85 -9.14 9.48 7.35
C SER A 85 -8.86 8.27 6.44
N ASN A 86 -9.68 8.10 5.39
CA ASN A 86 -9.46 7.14 4.30
C ASN A 86 -8.29 7.59 3.39
N TRP A 87 -7.14 7.90 4.00
CA TRP A 87 -5.98 8.50 3.33
C TRP A 87 -5.49 7.68 2.14
N SER A 88 -5.60 6.34 2.19
CA SER A 88 -5.07 5.45 1.16
C SER A 88 -5.77 5.63 -0.19
N ASN A 89 -7.09 5.79 -0.18
CA ASN A 89 -7.87 5.93 -1.41
C ASN A 89 -7.60 7.29 -2.06
N GLU A 90 -7.58 8.35 -1.26
CA GLU A 90 -7.30 9.71 -1.75
C GLU A 90 -5.85 9.83 -2.24
N PHE A 91 -4.90 9.24 -1.50
CA PHE A 91 -3.49 9.16 -1.91
C PHE A 91 -3.34 8.45 -3.26
N LEU A 92 -3.92 7.25 -3.41
CA LEU A 92 -3.85 6.49 -4.66
C LEU A 92 -4.53 7.23 -5.81
N GLN A 93 -5.63 7.94 -5.55
CA GLN A 93 -6.32 8.74 -6.54
C GLN A 93 -5.47 9.92 -7.04
N GLU A 94 -4.85 10.69 -6.14
CA GLU A 94 -3.98 11.82 -6.51
C GLU A 94 -2.72 11.36 -7.23
N LEU A 95 -2.15 10.24 -6.77
CA LEU A 95 -0.99 9.60 -7.37
C LEU A 95 -1.32 9.10 -8.79
N SER A 96 -2.41 8.34 -8.95
CA SER A 96 -2.79 7.78 -10.25
C SER A 96 -3.09 8.89 -11.25
N TYR A 97 -3.84 9.91 -10.82
CA TYR A 97 -4.22 11.04 -11.67
C TYR A 97 -3.00 11.78 -12.24
N GLN A 98 -2.00 12.05 -11.40
CA GLN A 98 -0.80 12.79 -11.80
C GLN A 98 0.23 11.94 -12.56
N LEU A 99 0.16 10.62 -12.42
CA LEU A 99 0.95 9.69 -13.23
C LEU A 99 0.25 9.35 -14.56
N GLU A 100 -0.92 9.93 -14.85
CA GLU A 100 -1.77 9.62 -16.01
C GLU A 100 -2.17 8.14 -16.08
N LEU A 101 -2.36 7.54 -14.90
CA LEU A 101 -2.77 6.16 -14.71
C LEU A 101 -4.15 6.10 -14.05
N ARG A 102 -4.78 4.93 -14.13
CA ARG A 102 -6.06 4.68 -13.48
C ARG A 102 -5.86 4.09 -12.10
N ILE A 103 -6.76 4.40 -11.17
CA ILE A 103 -6.68 3.92 -9.78
C ILE A 103 -6.75 2.39 -9.67
N ASP A 104 -7.47 1.72 -10.58
CA ASP A 104 -7.59 0.26 -10.64
C ASP A 104 -6.29 -0.44 -11.05
N GLN A 105 -5.29 0.31 -11.52
CA GLN A 105 -3.96 -0.23 -11.83
C GLN A 105 -3.07 -0.38 -10.61
N PHE A 106 -3.42 0.22 -9.47
CA PHE A 106 -2.58 0.26 -8.27
C PHE A 106 -3.06 -0.76 -7.24
N GLU A 107 -2.13 -1.56 -6.73
CA GLU A 107 -2.39 -2.52 -5.66
C GLU A 107 -1.32 -2.39 -4.58
N ILE A 108 -1.71 -2.05 -3.35
CA ILE A 108 -0.79 -2.02 -2.21
C ILE A 108 -0.54 -3.45 -1.75
N VAL A 109 0.65 -3.97 -2.01
CA VAL A 109 1.02 -5.36 -1.68
C VAL A 109 1.62 -5.49 -0.28
N ASN A 110 2.24 -4.43 0.23
CA ASN A 110 2.79 -4.42 1.58
C ASN A 110 2.76 -3.01 2.17
N PHE A 111 2.56 -2.91 3.48
CA PHE A 111 2.73 -1.66 4.21
C PHE A 111 3.18 -1.93 5.64
N TYR A 112 3.99 -1.03 6.19
CA TYR A 112 4.36 -1.08 7.61
C TYR A 112 4.75 0.30 8.13
N VAL A 113 4.46 0.52 9.41
CA VAL A 113 4.76 1.78 10.10
C VAL A 113 6.23 1.81 10.50
N VAL A 114 6.87 2.95 10.30
CA VAL A 114 8.27 3.22 10.66
C VAL A 114 8.29 4.43 11.59
N GLY A 115 8.58 4.19 12.87
CA GLY A 115 8.52 5.23 13.89
C GLY A 115 7.09 5.68 14.18
N ALA A 116 6.90 6.95 14.54
CA ALA A 116 5.58 7.48 14.92
C ALA A 116 4.74 7.96 13.73
N PHE A 117 5.37 8.39 12.63
CA PHE A 117 4.71 9.10 11.53
C PHE A 117 5.16 8.64 10.13
N GLY A 118 6.04 7.66 10.04
CA GLY A 118 6.51 7.09 8.78
C GLY A 118 5.69 5.87 8.39
N LEU A 119 5.39 5.73 7.10
CA LEU A 119 4.77 4.52 6.55
C LEU A 119 5.54 4.10 5.31
N ASN A 120 6.09 2.90 5.32
CA ASN A 120 6.62 2.28 4.11
C ASN A 120 5.50 1.53 3.42
N ILE A 121 5.32 1.81 2.13
CA ILE A 121 4.37 1.12 1.29
C ILE A 121 5.11 0.52 0.09
N THR A 122 4.69 -0.68 -0.29
CA THR A 122 5.06 -1.33 -1.53
C THR A 122 3.77 -1.53 -2.30
N MET A 123 3.77 -1.10 -3.56
CA MET A 123 2.64 -1.26 -4.45
C MET A 123 3.08 -1.79 -5.80
N ASP A 124 2.22 -2.60 -6.41
CA ASP A 124 2.36 -3.02 -7.79
C ASP A 124 1.43 -2.17 -8.65
N ILE A 125 1.98 -1.66 -9.76
CA ILE A 125 1.24 -0.94 -10.79
C ILE A 125 1.12 -1.87 -11.99
N ALA A 126 -0.09 -2.31 -12.31
CA ALA A 126 -0.36 -3.20 -13.44
C ALA A 126 -0.72 -2.40 -14.71
N PRO A 127 -0.19 -2.75 -15.89
CA PRO A 127 -0.57 -2.06 -17.12
C PRO A 127 -2.02 -2.37 -17.52
N HIS A 128 -2.78 -1.31 -17.79
CA HIS A 128 -4.16 -1.44 -18.26
C HIS A 128 -4.25 -2.09 -19.64
N THR A 129 -3.27 -1.82 -20.52
CA THR A 129 -3.16 -2.40 -21.86
C THR A 129 -1.79 -3.06 -22.07
N GLY A 130 -1.74 -4.10 -22.89
CA GLY A 130 -0.49 -4.85 -23.15
C GLY A 130 -0.12 -5.82 -22.01
N ILE A 131 1.13 -6.30 -22.03
CA ILE A 131 1.65 -7.27 -21.05
C ILE A 131 2.61 -6.61 -20.04
N SER A 132 3.29 -5.53 -20.44
CA SER A 132 4.19 -4.74 -19.60
C SER A 132 4.16 -3.27 -20.01
N PHE A 133 4.61 -2.37 -19.14
CA PHE A 133 4.86 -0.97 -19.50
C PHE A 133 5.99 -0.83 -20.52
N SER A 134 5.97 0.26 -21.29
CA SER A 134 7.11 0.65 -22.14
C SER A 134 8.21 1.30 -21.30
N ALA A 135 9.45 1.30 -21.82
CA ALA A 135 10.57 1.95 -21.14
C ALA A 135 10.30 3.44 -20.87
N ASP A 136 9.71 4.14 -21.84
CA ASP A 136 9.40 5.57 -21.71
C ASP A 136 8.38 5.84 -20.61
N GLN A 137 7.35 4.99 -20.48
CA GLN A 137 6.37 5.10 -19.40
C GLN A 137 7.02 4.89 -18.03
N VAL A 138 7.90 3.90 -17.91
CA VAL A 138 8.62 3.61 -16.66
C VAL A 138 9.57 4.74 -16.29
N ILE A 139 10.29 5.30 -17.26
CA ILE A 139 11.19 6.44 -17.06
C ILE A 139 10.40 7.68 -16.64
N ALA A 140 9.26 7.95 -17.29
CA ALA A 140 8.38 9.05 -16.94
C ALA A 140 7.88 8.89 -15.49
N MET A 141 7.37 7.72 -15.11
CA MET A 141 6.93 7.42 -13.75
C MET A 141 8.05 7.62 -12.73
N ASN A 142 9.22 7.03 -12.97
CA ASN A 142 10.38 7.16 -12.07
C ASN A 142 10.78 8.63 -11.91
N SER A 143 10.90 9.37 -13.01
CA SER A 143 11.26 10.79 -12.96
C SER A 143 10.21 11.63 -12.23
N SER A 144 8.92 11.35 -12.40
CA SER A 144 7.83 12.07 -11.74
C SER A 144 7.83 11.85 -10.23
N LEU A 145 8.11 10.62 -9.79
CA LEU A 145 8.20 10.27 -8.37
C LEU A 145 9.50 10.78 -7.74
N ALA A 146 10.65 10.54 -8.38
CA ALA A 146 11.96 10.95 -7.86
C ALA A 146 12.09 12.47 -7.77
N LEU A 147 11.58 13.21 -8.76
CA LEU A 147 11.62 14.67 -8.79
C LEU A 147 10.44 15.33 -8.03
N HIS A 148 9.64 14.55 -7.30
CA HIS A 148 8.50 15.04 -6.51
C HIS A 148 7.52 15.90 -7.32
N ARG A 149 7.29 15.50 -8.59
CA ARG A 149 6.33 16.19 -9.48
C ARG A 149 4.89 15.85 -9.12
N VAL A 150 4.67 14.65 -8.59
CA VAL A 150 3.38 14.27 -8.00
C VAL A 150 3.24 15.02 -6.68
N ARG A 151 2.22 15.85 -6.55
CA ARG A 151 1.89 16.60 -5.32
C ARG A 151 0.74 15.91 -4.62
N ILE A 152 0.98 15.45 -3.40
CA ILE A 152 -0.06 14.87 -2.55
C ILE A 152 -0.56 15.93 -1.58
N ASN A 153 -1.84 15.89 -1.25
CA ASN A 153 -2.42 16.78 -0.24
C ASN A 153 -1.64 16.62 1.09
N PRO A 154 -1.04 17.70 1.62
CA PRO A 154 -0.24 17.65 2.84
C PRO A 154 -1.06 17.30 4.09
N GLY A 155 -2.38 17.41 4.03
CA GLY A 155 -3.28 16.92 5.08
C GLY A 155 -3.44 15.40 5.11
N LEU A 156 -3.06 14.70 4.03
CA LEU A 156 -3.07 13.23 3.93
C LEU A 156 -1.69 12.65 4.23
N VAL A 157 -0.68 13.17 3.53
CA VAL A 157 0.71 12.76 3.63
C VAL A 157 1.55 14.02 3.54
N GLY A 158 2.35 14.31 4.56
CA GLY A 158 3.18 15.52 4.55
C GLY A 158 4.20 15.53 3.41
N ASP A 159 4.81 14.37 3.12
CA ASP A 159 5.75 14.21 2.00
C ASP A 159 5.95 12.71 1.68
N TYR A 160 6.46 12.36 0.50
CA TYR A 160 6.84 10.98 0.16
C TYR A 160 8.24 10.92 -0.42
N ARG A 161 8.92 9.79 -0.26
CA ARG A 161 10.20 9.52 -0.91
C ARG A 161 10.12 8.23 -1.70
N LEU A 162 10.62 8.26 -2.93
CA LEU A 162 10.82 7.06 -3.71
C LEU A 162 12.01 6.27 -3.12
N LEU A 163 11.75 5.07 -2.62
CA LEU A 163 12.79 4.16 -2.15
C LEU A 163 13.32 3.32 -3.29
N ASN A 164 12.41 2.74 -4.08
CA ASN A 164 12.76 1.85 -5.18
C ASN A 164 11.66 1.83 -6.23
N LEU A 165 12.06 1.62 -7.48
CA LEU A 165 11.16 1.34 -8.59
C LEU A 165 11.74 0.20 -9.42
N THR A 166 11.04 -0.93 -9.43
CA THR A 166 11.45 -2.14 -10.15
C THR A 166 10.49 -2.38 -11.30
N TRP A 167 11.01 -2.39 -12.53
CA TRP A 167 10.24 -2.71 -13.72
C TRP A 167 10.42 -4.17 -14.09
N PHE A 168 9.33 -4.94 -14.03
CA PHE A 168 9.30 -6.30 -14.51
C PHE A 168 8.92 -6.33 -16.00
N ARG A 169 9.56 -7.22 -16.76
CA ARG A 169 9.31 -7.39 -18.19
C ARG A 169 9.62 -8.82 -18.62
N PRO A 170 9.02 -9.29 -19.73
CA PRO A 170 9.39 -10.56 -20.32
C PRO A 170 10.89 -10.57 -20.64
N LEU A 171 11.55 -11.70 -20.39
CA LEU A 171 12.90 -11.92 -20.91
C LEU A 171 12.81 -11.90 -22.44
N ALA A 172 13.75 -11.22 -23.10
CA ALA A 172 13.81 -11.20 -24.55
C ALA A 172 13.83 -12.66 -25.08
N PRO A 173 13.07 -12.98 -26.14
CA PRO A 173 13.13 -14.31 -26.71
C PRO A 173 14.59 -14.63 -27.07
N PRO A 174 15.05 -15.87 -26.80
CA PRO A 174 16.42 -16.25 -27.10
C PRO A 174 16.73 -15.97 -28.58
N PRO A 175 17.96 -15.57 -28.92
CA PRO A 175 18.32 -15.32 -30.30
C PRO A 175 18.01 -16.57 -31.12
N GLY A 176 17.03 -16.44 -32.03
CA GLY A 176 16.67 -17.52 -32.93
C GLY A 176 17.84 -17.78 -33.87
N ASN A 177 18.37 -18.99 -33.84
CA ASN A 177 19.39 -19.42 -34.80
C ASN A 177 18.80 -19.27 -36.21
N ARG A 178 19.33 -18.31 -36.98
CA ARG A 178 19.08 -18.18 -38.41
C ARG A 178 20.40 -18.33 -39.14
#